data_AF-A0A1Q9YC68-F1
#
_entry.id   AF-A0A1Q9YC68-F1
#
_cell.length_a   1.000
_cell.length_b   1.000
_cell.length_c   1.000
_cell.angle_alpha   90.00
_cell.angle_beta   90.00
_cell.angle_gamma   90.00
#
_symmetry.space_group_name_H-M   'P 1'
#
loop_
_entity.id
_entity.type
_entity.pdbx_description
1 polymer ?
#
loop_
_entity_poly.entity_id
_entity_poly.type
_entity_poly.pdbx_seq_one_letter_code
_entity_poly.pdbx_strand_id
1 'polypeptide(L)'
;MKAALLGYGTIGKGVEILAKQVPGLEIKNVFVLPEFENLPYFTNNGHQVVTDPEIDIVFECLSGTEPANTLITEALKAGKHVITSNKAVVSPNLSRYVKLAKENGGSIQVEAAVAGGIPFLDALLKFSLLEDLNGYEGIFNGTSNYILDKMQKEGTDYAAALAEAQKKGYAEYDPANDVEGWDVFYKANISNALAYKSYDPEIRNPLGISKLNTSDIKKAKSEDRIIRHIAKSVQKDGKFDTIVAPVFLNKEDYLANIPSNYNAQLIYAPSFDKIGYFGQGAGRFATAQAMLANAIDTLNDTEREIVLDKNLEYDPTLIREDWIVRSKADLSDMENIVNVETLDENEKYYFFRDRNSELIEQVQAKDPKAMIALWR
;
A
#
# COMPACT_ATOMS: atom_id res chain seq x y z
N MET A 1 2.10 -30.29 3.48
CA MET A 1 0.95 -29.65 2.85
C MET A 1 1.18 -29.52 1.35
N LYS A 2 0.13 -29.70 0.55
CA LYS A 2 0.16 -29.43 -0.89
C LYS A 2 -0.47 -28.07 -1.17
N ALA A 3 0.04 -27.38 -2.17
CA ALA A 3 -0.36 -26.03 -2.49
C ALA A 3 -0.71 -25.88 -3.97
N ALA A 4 -1.64 -24.97 -4.23
CA ALA A 4 -1.98 -24.49 -5.56
C ALA A 4 -1.47 -23.06 -5.74
N LEU A 5 -1.09 -22.72 -6.97
CA LEU A 5 -0.68 -21.37 -7.34
C LEU A 5 -1.65 -20.80 -8.38
N LEU A 6 -2.31 -19.69 -8.06
CA LEU A 6 -3.15 -18.94 -8.97
C LEU A 6 -2.34 -17.79 -9.56
N GLY A 7 -2.03 -17.86 -10.85
CA GLY A 7 -1.22 -16.87 -11.56
C GLY A 7 0.27 -17.22 -11.58
N TYR A 8 0.84 -17.22 -12.79
CA TYR A 8 2.25 -17.57 -13.04
C TYR A 8 3.04 -16.39 -13.64
N GLY A 9 2.72 -15.17 -13.19
CA GLY A 9 3.45 -13.95 -13.52
C GLY A 9 4.79 -13.84 -12.76
N THR A 10 5.28 -12.61 -12.61
CA THR A 10 6.55 -12.33 -11.92
C THR A 10 6.58 -12.92 -10.50
N ILE A 11 5.52 -12.70 -9.70
CA ILE A 11 5.44 -13.16 -8.31
C ILE A 11 5.23 -14.68 -8.24
N GLY A 12 4.28 -15.24 -8.99
CA GLY A 12 4.01 -16.68 -8.98
C GLY A 12 5.23 -17.54 -9.36
N LYS A 13 6.01 -17.10 -10.36
CA LYS A 13 7.31 -17.73 -10.67
C LYS A 13 8.34 -17.58 -9.55
N GLY A 14 8.24 -16.55 -8.71
CA GLY A 14 9.06 -16.41 -7.50
C GLY A 14 8.66 -17.43 -6.46
N VAL A 15 7.34 -17.58 -6.21
CA VAL A 15 6.78 -18.55 -5.26
C VAL A 15 7.18 -19.97 -5.64
N GLU A 16 6.98 -20.38 -6.89
CA GLU A 16 7.33 -21.73 -7.35
C GLU A 16 8.83 -22.05 -7.17
N ILE A 17 9.72 -21.08 -7.43
CA ILE A 17 11.16 -21.27 -7.24
C ILE A 17 11.51 -21.44 -5.76
N LEU A 18 11.03 -20.53 -4.92
CA LEU A 18 11.40 -20.49 -3.51
C LEU A 18 10.69 -21.60 -2.71
N ALA A 19 9.51 -22.06 -3.13
CA ALA A 19 8.79 -23.17 -2.49
C ALA A 19 9.62 -24.47 -2.45
N LYS A 20 10.51 -24.69 -3.43
CA LYS A 20 11.44 -25.84 -3.46
C LYS A 20 12.40 -25.86 -2.27
N GLN A 21 12.56 -24.75 -1.57
CA GLN A 21 13.41 -24.61 -0.39
C GLN A 21 12.64 -24.78 0.93
N VAL A 22 11.32 -24.97 0.88
CA VAL A 22 10.46 -25.11 2.07
C VAL A 22 10.11 -26.58 2.28
N PRO A 23 10.72 -27.27 3.27
CA PRO A 23 10.40 -28.66 3.56
C PRO A 23 8.93 -28.82 3.93
N GLY A 24 8.27 -29.83 3.37
CA GLY A 24 6.86 -30.10 3.65
C GLY A 24 5.86 -29.30 2.82
N LEU A 25 6.31 -28.42 1.92
CA LEU A 25 5.48 -27.73 0.94
C LEU A 25 5.69 -28.30 -0.47
N GLU A 26 4.60 -28.63 -1.17
CA GLU A 26 4.64 -29.10 -2.56
C GLU A 26 3.66 -28.29 -3.42
N ILE A 27 4.14 -27.63 -4.47
CA ILE A 27 3.26 -26.99 -5.46
C ILE A 27 2.73 -28.07 -6.42
N LYS A 28 1.44 -28.40 -6.30
CA LYS A 28 0.79 -29.46 -7.08
C LYS A 28 0.25 -28.94 -8.42
N ASN A 29 -0.49 -27.83 -8.38
CA ASN A 29 -1.21 -27.28 -9.53
C ASN A 29 -0.90 -25.79 -9.71
N VAL A 30 -0.84 -25.35 -10.96
CA VAL A 30 -0.75 -23.93 -11.31
C VAL A 30 -1.93 -23.55 -12.19
N PHE A 31 -2.76 -22.62 -11.73
CA PHE A 31 -3.80 -22.00 -12.53
C PHE A 31 -3.21 -20.82 -13.30
N VAL A 32 -3.47 -20.77 -14.61
CA VAL A 32 -3.18 -19.62 -15.47
C VAL A 32 -4.43 -19.26 -16.27
N LEU A 33 -4.57 -17.98 -16.63
CA LEU A 33 -5.65 -17.57 -17.52
C LEU A 33 -5.44 -18.19 -18.92
N PRO A 34 -6.53 -18.46 -19.68
CA PRO A 34 -6.49 -19.19 -20.95
C PRO A 34 -5.49 -18.65 -21.97
N GLU A 35 -5.23 -17.34 -21.97
CA GLU A 35 -4.29 -16.67 -22.87
C GLU A 35 -2.79 -17.00 -22.61
N PHE A 36 -2.47 -17.78 -21.57
CA PHE A 36 -1.09 -18.12 -21.16
C PHE A 36 -0.70 -19.61 -21.30
N GLU A 37 -1.44 -20.43 -22.05
CA GLU A 37 -1.22 -21.89 -22.08
C GLU A 37 -0.02 -22.39 -22.93
N ASN A 38 0.87 -23.20 -22.32
CA ASN A 38 1.46 -24.45 -22.86
C ASN A 38 2.51 -25.11 -21.92
N LEU A 39 2.11 -25.69 -20.76
CA LEU A 39 2.97 -26.54 -19.91
C LEU A 39 2.17 -27.65 -19.18
N PRO A 40 2.76 -28.83 -18.86
CA PRO A 40 2.05 -30.04 -18.42
C PRO A 40 1.40 -30.02 -17.02
N TYR A 41 1.54 -28.93 -16.26
CA TYR A 41 0.95 -28.75 -14.91
C TYR A 41 0.10 -27.46 -14.80
N PHE A 42 -0.22 -26.86 -15.96
CA PHE A 42 -1.06 -25.67 -16.05
C PHE A 42 -2.50 -26.08 -16.33
N THR A 43 -3.44 -25.38 -15.69
CA THR A 43 -4.88 -25.55 -15.94
C THR A 43 -5.56 -24.19 -15.98
N ASN A 44 -6.61 -24.09 -16.78
CA ASN A 44 -7.50 -22.94 -16.85
C ASN A 44 -8.79 -23.14 -16.04
N ASN A 45 -8.91 -24.25 -15.31
CA ASN A 45 -10.04 -24.52 -14.43
C ASN A 45 -9.70 -24.15 -12.98
N GLY A 46 -9.83 -22.85 -12.67
CA GLY A 46 -9.53 -22.33 -11.33
C GLY A 46 -10.38 -22.98 -10.23
N HIS A 47 -11.66 -23.25 -10.49
CA HIS A 47 -12.58 -23.91 -9.55
C HIS A 47 -12.04 -25.29 -9.12
N GLN A 48 -11.65 -26.11 -10.09
CA GLN A 48 -11.08 -27.44 -9.82
C GLN A 48 -9.81 -27.33 -8.96
N VAL A 49 -8.98 -26.31 -9.19
CA VAL A 49 -7.73 -26.10 -8.44
C VAL A 49 -8.00 -25.73 -6.99
N VAL A 50 -8.90 -24.77 -6.74
CA VAL A 50 -9.13 -24.26 -5.38
C VAL A 50 -10.01 -25.17 -4.53
N THR A 51 -10.79 -26.06 -5.15
CA THR A 51 -11.65 -27.03 -4.46
C THR A 51 -11.07 -28.45 -4.36
N ASP A 52 -9.87 -28.69 -4.92
CA ASP A 52 -9.20 -29.99 -4.85
C ASP A 52 -8.98 -30.40 -3.38
N PRO A 53 -9.50 -31.57 -2.93
CA PRO A 53 -9.40 -32.00 -1.54
C PRO A 53 -7.96 -32.29 -1.09
N GLU A 54 -7.02 -32.47 -2.01
CA GLU A 54 -5.61 -32.66 -1.68
C GLU A 54 -4.85 -31.34 -1.49
N ILE A 55 -5.41 -30.19 -1.86
CA ILE A 55 -4.77 -28.88 -1.68
C ILE A 55 -5.07 -28.36 -0.28
N ASP A 56 -4.06 -27.90 0.44
CA ASP A 56 -4.20 -27.25 1.75
C ASP A 56 -4.08 -25.73 1.63
N ILE A 57 -3.11 -25.26 0.82
CA ILE A 57 -2.75 -23.85 0.66
C ILE A 57 -3.04 -23.38 -0.77
N VAL A 58 -3.59 -22.17 -0.93
CA VAL A 58 -3.77 -21.49 -2.21
C VAL A 58 -2.97 -20.19 -2.20
N PHE A 59 -1.91 -20.13 -3.01
CA PHE A 59 -1.18 -18.90 -3.29
C PHE A 59 -1.90 -18.14 -4.41
N GLU A 60 -2.35 -16.92 -4.14
CA GLU A 60 -3.03 -16.07 -5.13
C GLU A 60 -2.15 -14.89 -5.55
N CYS A 61 -1.81 -14.86 -6.85
CA CYS A 61 -0.90 -13.92 -7.50
C CYS A 61 -1.48 -13.38 -8.82
N LEU A 62 -2.80 -13.41 -9.02
CA LEU A 62 -3.42 -12.90 -10.24
C LEU A 62 -3.40 -11.37 -10.24
N SER A 63 -3.38 -10.80 -11.44
CA SER A 63 -3.60 -9.37 -11.64
C SER A 63 -5.10 -9.08 -11.72
N GLY A 64 -5.53 -7.94 -11.18
CA GLY A 64 -6.93 -7.52 -11.21
C GLY A 64 -7.79 -8.16 -10.13
N THR A 65 -9.09 -7.87 -10.13
CA THR A 65 -10.02 -8.29 -9.06
C THR A 65 -10.82 -9.54 -9.39
N GLU A 66 -11.16 -9.78 -10.65
CA GLU A 66 -11.77 -11.04 -11.12
C GLU A 66 -10.84 -11.68 -12.16
N PRO A 67 -10.68 -13.02 -12.15
CA PRO A 67 -11.40 -14.01 -11.33
C PRO A 67 -10.84 -14.20 -9.91
N ALA A 68 -9.87 -13.37 -9.47
CA ALA A 68 -9.19 -13.52 -8.18
C ALA A 68 -10.18 -13.60 -7.00
N ASN A 69 -11.15 -12.70 -6.95
CA ASN A 69 -12.17 -12.64 -5.92
C ASN A 69 -13.02 -13.92 -5.85
N THR A 70 -13.48 -14.39 -7.01
CA THR A 70 -14.23 -15.63 -7.12
C THR A 70 -13.42 -16.81 -6.58
N LEU A 71 -12.18 -16.96 -7.03
CA LEU A 71 -11.32 -18.08 -6.65
C LEU A 71 -10.89 -18.05 -5.18
N ILE A 72 -10.59 -16.87 -4.61
CA ILE A 72 -10.33 -16.71 -3.17
C ILE A 72 -11.56 -17.13 -2.37
N THR A 73 -12.75 -16.68 -2.78
CA THR A 73 -14.01 -17.00 -2.09
C THR A 73 -14.28 -18.51 -2.10
N GLU A 74 -14.07 -19.18 -3.22
CA GLU A 74 -14.23 -20.64 -3.33
C GLU A 74 -13.20 -21.41 -2.51
N ALA A 75 -11.94 -20.99 -2.53
CA ALA A 75 -10.88 -21.57 -1.71
C ALA A 75 -11.21 -21.50 -0.21
N LEU A 76 -11.60 -20.31 0.28
CA LEU A 76 -11.95 -20.12 1.68
C LEU A 76 -13.17 -20.96 2.09
N LYS A 77 -14.20 -21.05 1.24
CA LYS A 77 -15.36 -21.93 1.47
C LYS A 77 -14.99 -23.42 1.49
N ALA A 78 -13.96 -23.81 0.76
CA ALA A 78 -13.43 -25.17 0.79
C ALA A 78 -12.47 -25.43 1.97
N GLY A 79 -12.35 -24.48 2.91
CA GLY A 79 -11.52 -24.60 4.11
C GLY A 79 -10.01 -24.46 3.84
N LYS A 80 -9.61 -23.85 2.71
CA LYS A 80 -8.20 -23.69 2.34
C LYS A 80 -7.55 -22.49 3.06
N HIS A 81 -6.26 -22.57 3.27
CA HIS A 81 -5.44 -21.42 3.68
C HIS A 81 -5.08 -20.61 2.43
N VAL A 82 -5.57 -19.38 2.32
CA VAL A 82 -5.32 -18.50 1.18
C VAL A 82 -4.23 -17.50 1.54
N ILE A 83 -3.17 -17.44 0.73
CA ILE A 83 -2.08 -16.48 0.87
C ILE A 83 -2.05 -15.63 -0.41
N THR A 84 -2.31 -14.33 -0.30
CA THR A 84 -2.47 -13.44 -1.46
C THR A 84 -1.53 -12.24 -1.42
N SER A 85 -1.09 -11.83 -2.60
CA SER A 85 -0.35 -10.58 -2.83
C SER A 85 -1.24 -9.47 -3.45
N ASN A 86 -2.52 -9.74 -3.65
CA ASN A 86 -3.40 -8.90 -4.45
C ASN A 86 -4.14 -7.87 -3.58
N LYS A 87 -3.47 -6.75 -3.33
CA LYS A 87 -4.00 -5.61 -2.58
C LYS A 87 -5.35 -5.08 -3.10
N ALA A 88 -5.59 -5.10 -4.41
CA ALA A 88 -6.77 -4.50 -5.01
C ALA A 88 -8.03 -5.33 -4.75
N VAL A 89 -7.90 -6.66 -4.73
CA VAL A 89 -9.03 -7.55 -4.40
C VAL A 89 -9.24 -7.68 -2.90
N VAL A 90 -8.16 -7.64 -2.11
CA VAL A 90 -8.22 -7.76 -0.65
C VAL A 90 -8.82 -6.51 -0.01
N SER A 91 -8.38 -5.32 -0.41
CA SER A 91 -8.79 -4.06 0.24
C SER A 91 -10.31 -3.90 0.42
N PRO A 92 -11.18 -4.19 -0.57
CA PRO A 92 -12.63 -4.08 -0.39
C PRO A 92 -13.31 -5.37 0.11
N ASN A 93 -12.59 -6.48 0.31
CA ASN A 93 -13.17 -7.78 0.63
C ASN A 93 -12.60 -8.44 1.89
N LEU A 94 -11.63 -7.83 2.56
CA LEU A 94 -10.89 -8.46 3.65
C LEU A 94 -11.83 -8.94 4.77
N SER A 95 -12.77 -8.11 5.20
CA SER A 95 -13.74 -8.50 6.23
C SER A 95 -14.56 -9.73 5.85
N ARG A 96 -14.98 -9.80 4.58
CA ARG A 96 -15.69 -10.96 4.04
C ARG A 96 -14.80 -12.20 4.00
N TYR A 97 -13.54 -12.06 3.62
CA TYR A 97 -12.59 -13.17 3.58
C TYR A 97 -12.27 -13.71 4.98
N VAL A 98 -12.02 -12.83 5.95
CA VAL A 98 -11.80 -13.21 7.36
C VAL A 98 -13.00 -14.00 7.90
N LYS A 99 -14.21 -13.52 7.63
CA LYS A 99 -15.44 -14.22 8.01
C LYS A 99 -15.55 -15.60 7.37
N LEU A 100 -15.34 -15.71 6.06
CA LEU A 100 -15.41 -16.98 5.34
C LEU A 100 -14.35 -17.97 5.84
N ALA A 101 -13.13 -17.51 6.07
CA ALA A 101 -12.04 -18.33 6.62
C ALA A 101 -12.46 -18.94 7.97
N LYS A 102 -12.95 -18.08 8.88
CA LYS A 102 -13.44 -18.49 10.21
C LYS A 102 -14.59 -19.48 10.17
N GLU A 103 -15.54 -19.31 9.25
CA GLU A 103 -16.70 -20.20 9.12
C GLU A 103 -16.35 -21.59 8.58
N ASN A 104 -15.26 -21.71 7.80
CA ASN A 104 -14.93 -22.95 7.06
C ASN A 104 -13.61 -23.60 7.52
N GLY A 105 -12.90 -23.00 8.47
CA GLY A 105 -11.68 -23.57 9.08
C GLY A 105 -10.37 -23.31 8.34
N GLY A 106 -10.39 -22.46 7.31
CA GLY A 106 -9.19 -22.00 6.60
C GLY A 106 -8.64 -20.69 7.18
N SER A 107 -7.70 -20.06 6.46
CA SER A 107 -7.13 -18.75 6.82
C SER A 107 -7.00 -17.83 5.60
N ILE A 108 -6.88 -16.53 5.84
CA ILE A 108 -6.50 -15.54 4.81
C ILE A 108 -5.27 -14.79 5.32
N GLN A 109 -4.18 -14.83 4.55
CA GLN A 109 -2.90 -14.22 4.86
C GLN A 109 -2.54 -13.22 3.75
N VAL A 110 -2.15 -12.01 4.15
CA VAL A 110 -2.08 -10.85 3.24
C VAL A 110 -0.77 -10.06 3.35
N GLU A 111 0.26 -10.59 4.03
CA GLU A 111 1.56 -9.89 4.20
C GLU A 111 2.11 -9.40 2.86
N ALA A 112 2.12 -10.29 1.87
CA ALA A 112 2.64 -10.00 0.54
C ALA A 112 1.86 -8.91 -0.23
N ALA A 113 0.67 -8.52 0.23
CA ALA A 113 -0.12 -7.45 -0.39
C ALA A 113 0.39 -6.05 -0.02
N VAL A 114 1.12 -5.90 1.09
CA VAL A 114 1.58 -4.60 1.58
C VAL A 114 3.08 -4.66 1.84
N ALA A 115 3.80 -3.63 1.39
CA ALA A 115 5.24 -3.48 1.64
C ALA A 115 6.15 -4.64 1.16
N GLY A 116 5.68 -5.50 0.26
CA GLY A 116 6.50 -6.45 -0.49
C GLY A 116 7.08 -7.54 0.40
N GLY A 117 8.39 -7.48 0.68
CA GLY A 117 9.09 -8.41 1.57
C GLY A 117 9.34 -7.86 2.98
N ILE A 118 8.83 -6.67 3.29
CA ILE A 118 8.94 -6.07 4.62
C ILE A 118 7.82 -6.66 5.48
N PRO A 119 8.11 -7.28 6.65
CA PRO A 119 7.10 -7.91 7.52
C PRO A 119 6.33 -6.84 8.32
N PHE A 120 5.60 -5.99 7.61
CA PHE A 120 4.92 -4.82 8.17
C PHE A 120 3.56 -5.19 8.74
N LEU A 121 2.76 -6.00 8.03
CA LEU A 121 1.43 -6.37 8.51
C LEU A 121 1.51 -7.31 9.72
N ASP A 122 2.47 -8.23 9.72
CA ASP A 122 2.81 -9.10 10.83
C ASP A 122 3.22 -8.29 12.07
N ALA A 123 3.97 -7.21 11.87
CA ALA A 123 4.32 -6.29 12.95
C ALA A 123 3.08 -5.59 13.52
N LEU A 124 2.17 -5.09 12.66
CA LEU A 124 0.91 -4.50 13.09
C LEU A 124 0.05 -5.49 13.88
N LEU A 125 -0.12 -6.72 13.37
CA LEU A 125 -0.85 -7.79 14.05
C LEU A 125 -0.22 -8.11 15.40
N LYS A 126 1.11 -8.20 15.46
CA LYS A 126 1.83 -8.54 16.69
C LYS A 126 1.75 -7.45 17.74
N PHE A 127 1.96 -6.18 17.36
CA PHE A 127 1.97 -5.08 18.32
C PHE A 127 0.57 -4.72 18.81
N SER A 128 -0.45 -4.81 17.96
CA SER A 128 -1.85 -4.54 18.34
C SER A 128 -2.44 -5.56 19.33
N LEU A 129 -1.73 -6.65 19.66
CA LEU A 129 -2.11 -7.58 20.73
C LEU A 129 -1.79 -7.04 22.12
N LEU A 130 -0.80 -6.16 22.25
CA LEU A 130 -0.33 -5.66 23.55
C LEU A 130 -1.03 -4.36 23.95
N GLU A 131 -1.28 -3.49 22.98
CA GLU A 131 -1.87 -2.17 23.16
C GLU A 131 -2.51 -1.67 21.86
N ASP A 132 -3.28 -0.59 21.95
CA ASP A 132 -3.77 0.09 20.75
C ASP A 132 -2.64 0.92 20.13
N LEU A 133 -2.41 0.72 18.82
CA LEU A 133 -1.44 1.49 18.06
C LEU A 133 -1.93 2.94 17.91
N ASN A 134 -1.03 3.91 18.05
CA ASN A 134 -1.35 5.30 17.72
C ASN A 134 -1.53 5.50 16.22
N GLY A 135 -0.89 4.66 15.40
CA GLY A 135 -0.99 4.71 13.96
C GLY A 135 0.28 4.25 13.27
N TYR A 136 0.41 4.61 12.00
CA TYR A 136 1.60 4.33 11.20
C TYR A 136 1.78 5.40 10.13
N GLU A 137 2.99 5.52 9.61
CA GLU A 137 3.23 6.26 8.38
C GLU A 137 4.33 5.64 7.54
N GLY A 138 4.32 5.84 6.23
CA GLY A 138 5.38 5.27 5.40
C GLY A 138 5.26 5.52 3.92
N ILE A 139 6.35 5.14 3.24
CA ILE A 139 6.44 5.05 1.78
C ILE A 139 6.06 3.62 1.41
N PHE A 140 4.95 3.48 0.69
CA PHE A 140 4.37 2.17 0.34
C PHE A 140 4.51 1.80 -1.14
N ASN A 141 4.99 2.72 -1.98
CA ASN A 141 5.08 2.52 -3.43
C ASN A 141 6.47 2.91 -3.97
N GLY A 142 7.19 1.90 -4.48
CA GLY A 142 8.55 2.09 -5.00
C GLY A 142 8.60 2.89 -6.29
N THR A 143 7.56 2.85 -7.13
CA THR A 143 7.48 3.58 -8.40
C THR A 143 7.47 5.09 -8.18
N SER A 144 6.52 5.57 -7.36
CA SER A 144 6.42 6.97 -6.98
C SER A 144 7.65 7.44 -6.21
N ASN A 145 8.19 6.62 -5.30
CA ASN A 145 9.42 6.97 -4.58
C ASN A 145 10.62 7.14 -5.53
N TYR A 146 10.77 6.23 -6.51
CA TYR A 146 11.82 6.33 -7.52
C TYR A 146 11.69 7.61 -8.35
N ILE A 147 10.48 7.94 -8.83
CA ILE A 147 10.22 9.15 -9.61
C ILE A 147 10.59 10.40 -8.80
N LEU A 148 10.12 10.50 -7.55
CA LEU A 148 10.42 11.63 -6.68
C LEU A 148 11.91 11.73 -6.35
N ASP A 149 12.57 10.62 -6.02
CA ASP A 149 14.01 10.58 -5.71
C ASP A 149 14.84 11.05 -6.91
N LYS A 150 14.47 10.60 -8.12
CA LYS A 150 15.10 10.98 -9.39
C LYS A 150 14.93 12.47 -9.69
N MET A 151 13.70 12.97 -9.64
CA MET A 151 13.38 14.39 -9.88
C MET A 151 14.20 15.30 -8.95
N GLN A 152 14.35 14.92 -7.69
CA GLN A 152 15.07 15.71 -6.69
C GLN A 152 16.59 15.67 -6.86
N LYS A 153 17.17 14.51 -7.15
CA LYS A 153 18.61 14.35 -7.33
C LYS A 153 19.12 14.99 -8.62
N GLU A 154 18.34 14.88 -9.70
CA GLU A 154 18.78 15.28 -11.03
C GLU A 154 18.11 16.56 -11.53
N GLY A 155 17.11 17.07 -10.81
CA GLY A 155 16.35 18.25 -11.23
C GLY A 155 15.54 18.03 -12.50
N THR A 156 15.21 16.77 -12.82
CA THR A 156 14.44 16.39 -14.01
C THR A 156 12.95 16.66 -13.81
N ASP A 157 12.23 16.85 -14.92
CA ASP A 157 10.78 16.92 -14.88
C ASP A 157 10.13 15.55 -14.65
N TYR A 158 8.86 15.58 -14.26
CA TYR A 158 8.07 14.39 -13.96
C TYR A 158 7.98 13.42 -15.14
N ALA A 159 7.79 13.94 -16.37
CA ALA A 159 7.61 13.10 -17.55
C ALA A 159 8.88 12.33 -17.90
N ALA A 160 10.05 12.97 -17.80
CA ALA A 160 11.34 12.35 -18.00
C ALA A 160 11.64 11.30 -16.92
N ALA A 161 11.36 11.61 -15.65
CA ALA A 161 11.55 10.66 -14.55
C ALA A 161 10.64 9.43 -14.68
N LEU A 162 9.38 9.62 -15.07
CA LEU A 162 8.43 8.53 -15.36
C LEU A 162 8.90 7.66 -16.54
N ALA A 163 9.33 8.28 -17.64
CA ALA A 163 9.83 7.53 -18.82
C ALA A 163 11.05 6.67 -18.47
N GLU A 164 11.95 7.16 -17.61
CA GLU A 164 13.08 6.36 -17.13
C GLU A 164 12.62 5.22 -16.20
N ALA A 165 11.66 5.48 -15.30
CA ALA A 165 11.08 4.44 -14.45
C ALA A 165 10.47 3.31 -15.30
N GLN A 166 9.77 3.64 -16.39
CA GLN A 166 9.23 2.66 -17.34
C GLN A 166 10.34 1.86 -18.03
N LYS A 167 11.40 2.55 -18.50
CA LYS A 167 12.56 1.89 -19.13
C LYS A 167 13.26 0.91 -18.19
N LYS A 168 13.30 1.21 -16.89
CA LYS A 168 13.89 0.34 -15.86
C LYS A 168 12.93 -0.76 -15.38
N GLY A 169 11.69 -0.77 -15.84
CA GLY A 169 10.66 -1.71 -15.42
C GLY A 169 10.13 -1.45 -14.01
N TYR A 170 10.31 -0.24 -13.48
CA TYR A 170 9.70 0.17 -12.21
C TYR A 170 8.26 0.64 -12.39
N ALA A 171 7.93 1.26 -13.51
CA ALA A 171 6.58 1.67 -13.86
C ALA A 171 6.06 0.88 -15.06
N GLU A 172 4.76 0.57 -15.06
CA GLU A 172 4.08 0.02 -16.23
C GLU A 172 3.78 1.11 -17.28
N TYR A 173 3.30 0.69 -18.45
CA TYR A 173 2.90 1.63 -19.51
C TYR A 173 1.79 2.58 -19.05
N ASP A 174 0.79 2.04 -18.33
CA ASP A 174 -0.20 2.82 -17.59
C ASP A 174 0.16 2.83 -16.10
N PRO A 175 0.78 3.92 -15.59
CA PRO A 175 1.24 4.01 -14.22
C PRO A 175 0.19 4.62 -13.28
N ALA A 176 -1.07 4.81 -13.72
CA ALA A 176 -2.07 5.59 -12.99
C ALA A 176 -2.25 5.11 -11.55
N ASN A 177 -2.27 3.80 -11.31
CA ASN A 177 -2.38 3.25 -9.97
C ASN A 177 -1.24 3.67 -9.04
N ASP A 178 -0.02 3.80 -9.54
CA ASP A 178 1.14 4.20 -8.76
C ASP A 178 1.19 5.72 -8.56
N VAL A 179 1.03 6.48 -9.64
CA VAL A 179 1.28 7.93 -9.63
C VAL A 179 0.11 8.74 -9.09
N GLU A 180 -1.12 8.23 -9.18
CA GLU A 180 -2.29 8.82 -8.53
C GLU A 180 -2.48 8.32 -7.09
N GLY A 181 -1.64 7.36 -6.64
CA GLY A 181 -1.61 6.89 -5.26
C GLY A 181 -2.62 5.80 -4.90
N TRP A 182 -3.35 5.23 -5.87
CA TRP A 182 -4.30 4.14 -5.62
C TRP A 182 -3.64 2.87 -5.08
N ASP A 183 -2.42 2.54 -5.51
CA ASP A 183 -1.66 1.43 -4.93
C ASP A 183 -1.45 1.61 -3.43
N VAL A 184 -1.07 2.82 -3.02
CA VAL A 184 -0.87 3.18 -1.62
C VAL A 184 -2.19 3.20 -0.86
N PHE A 185 -3.29 3.67 -1.48
CA PHE A 185 -4.64 3.64 -0.92
C PHE A 185 -5.07 2.24 -0.50
N TYR A 186 -5.00 1.26 -1.40
CA TYR A 186 -5.40 -0.12 -1.07
C TYR A 186 -4.52 -0.73 0.01
N LYS A 187 -3.21 -0.44 -0.02
CA LYS A 187 -2.27 -0.87 1.03
C LYS A 187 -2.65 -0.27 2.38
N ALA A 188 -2.95 1.03 2.42
CA ALA A 188 -3.38 1.71 3.62
C ALA A 188 -4.71 1.16 4.18
N ASN A 189 -5.69 0.83 3.33
CA ASN A 189 -6.93 0.20 3.79
C ASN A 189 -6.68 -1.15 4.47
N ILE A 190 -5.86 -2.01 3.87
CA ILE A 190 -5.48 -3.30 4.46
C ILE A 190 -4.73 -3.07 5.79
N SER A 191 -3.77 -2.15 5.79
CA SER A 191 -3.01 -1.82 7.00
C SER A 191 -3.88 -1.26 8.12
N ASN A 192 -4.85 -0.39 7.83
CA ASN A 192 -5.81 0.11 8.81
C ASN A 192 -6.65 -1.00 9.43
N ALA A 193 -7.17 -1.92 8.59
CA ALA A 193 -7.96 -3.05 9.08
C ALA A 193 -7.17 -3.91 10.07
N LEU A 194 -5.90 -4.20 9.78
CA LEU A 194 -5.03 -5.02 10.64
C LEU A 194 -4.49 -4.26 11.86
N ALA A 195 -4.07 -3.00 11.68
CA ALA A 195 -3.54 -2.17 12.76
C ALA A 195 -4.59 -1.91 13.84
N TYR A 196 -5.82 -1.67 13.42
CA TYR A 196 -6.89 -1.18 14.29
C TYR A 196 -8.01 -2.21 14.52
N LYS A 197 -7.87 -3.43 13.98
CA LYS A 197 -8.85 -4.52 14.08
C LYS A 197 -10.24 -4.11 13.61
N SER A 198 -10.31 -3.24 12.59
CA SER A 198 -11.56 -2.65 12.10
C SER A 198 -12.04 -3.28 10.81
N TYR A 199 -13.35 -3.43 10.69
CA TYR A 199 -14.00 -3.82 9.44
C TYR A 199 -13.87 -2.71 8.38
N ASP A 200 -13.38 -3.09 7.20
CA ASP A 200 -13.33 -2.32 5.94
C ASP A 200 -13.34 -0.78 6.12
N PRO A 201 -12.28 -0.18 6.71
CA PRO A 201 -12.25 1.25 6.97
C PRO A 201 -12.27 2.03 5.66
N GLU A 202 -13.27 2.89 5.47
CA GLU A 202 -13.31 3.82 4.34
C GLU A 202 -12.33 4.97 4.60
N ILE A 203 -11.38 5.18 3.69
CA ILE A 203 -10.45 6.32 3.72
C ILE A 203 -10.68 7.20 2.49
N ARG A 204 -10.22 8.45 2.58
CA ARG A 204 -10.32 9.39 1.45
C ARG A 204 -9.51 8.95 0.25
N ASN A 205 -9.90 9.48 -0.91
CA ASN A 205 -9.12 9.34 -2.14
C ASN A 205 -7.70 9.89 -1.97
N PRO A 206 -6.69 9.22 -2.56
CA PRO A 206 -5.31 9.64 -2.47
C PRO A 206 -5.04 10.92 -3.27
N LEU A 207 -4.07 11.70 -2.83
CA LEU A 207 -3.40 12.71 -3.63
C LEU A 207 -2.16 12.09 -4.27
N GLY A 208 -2.11 12.09 -5.61
CA GLY A 208 -0.99 11.58 -6.38
C GLY A 208 0.22 12.52 -6.44
N ILE A 209 1.25 12.06 -7.15
CA ILE A 209 2.47 12.84 -7.45
C ILE A 209 2.43 13.52 -8.82
N SER A 210 1.43 13.22 -9.65
CA SER A 210 1.35 13.69 -11.05
C SER A 210 1.20 15.20 -11.21
N LYS A 211 0.73 15.90 -10.16
CA LYS A 211 0.61 17.36 -10.14
C LYS A 211 1.90 18.08 -9.74
N LEU A 212 2.91 17.36 -9.25
CA LEU A 212 4.21 17.94 -8.91
C LEU A 212 4.98 18.33 -10.18
N ASN A 213 5.69 19.45 -10.12
CA ASN A 213 6.53 19.93 -11.21
C ASN A 213 7.91 20.39 -10.69
N THR A 214 8.75 20.88 -11.60
CA THR A 214 10.12 21.31 -11.26
C THR A 214 10.16 22.52 -10.33
N SER A 215 9.12 23.36 -10.29
CA SER A 215 9.00 24.46 -9.33
C SER A 215 8.80 23.94 -7.91
N ASP A 216 8.04 22.85 -7.74
CA ASP A 216 7.86 22.19 -6.44
C ASP A 216 9.18 21.59 -5.95
N ILE A 217 9.95 20.96 -6.84
CA ILE A 217 11.30 20.43 -6.53
C ILE A 217 12.25 21.55 -6.11
N LYS A 218 12.24 22.69 -6.82
CA LYS A 218 13.06 23.85 -6.47
C LYS A 218 12.67 24.44 -5.11
N LYS A 219 11.36 24.51 -4.81
CA LYS A 219 10.86 24.98 -3.52
C LYS A 219 11.28 24.05 -2.38
N ALA A 220 11.17 22.74 -2.56
CA ALA A 220 11.67 21.78 -1.59
C ALA A 220 13.17 21.99 -1.32
N LYS A 221 13.97 22.14 -2.38
CA LYS A 221 15.42 22.35 -2.27
C LYS A 221 15.78 23.68 -1.59
N SER A 222 15.06 24.77 -1.85
CA SER A 222 15.35 26.07 -1.21
C SER A 222 15.04 26.08 0.28
N GLU A 223 14.15 25.19 0.73
CA GLU A 223 13.71 25.06 2.12
C GLU A 223 14.33 23.83 2.81
N ASP A 224 15.35 23.22 2.20
CA ASP A 224 16.08 22.06 2.70
C ASP A 224 15.19 20.83 3.01
N ARG A 225 14.19 20.62 2.16
CA ARG A 225 13.16 19.59 2.27
C ARG A 225 13.23 18.55 1.16
N ILE A 226 12.68 17.39 1.45
CA ILE A 226 12.57 16.25 0.53
C ILE A 226 11.10 15.86 0.38
N ILE A 227 10.67 15.71 -0.87
CA ILE A 227 9.31 15.29 -1.22
C ILE A 227 9.25 13.76 -1.27
N ARG A 228 8.29 13.19 -0.55
CA ARG A 228 7.92 11.76 -0.57
C ARG A 228 6.41 11.60 -0.70
N HIS A 229 5.98 10.45 -1.21
CA HIS A 229 4.55 10.06 -1.21
C HIS A 229 4.30 9.14 -0.03
N ILE A 230 3.46 9.56 0.91
CA ILE A 230 3.31 8.93 2.22
C ILE A 230 1.84 8.59 2.46
N ALA A 231 1.59 7.38 2.96
CA ALA A 231 0.37 7.11 3.71
C ALA A 231 0.65 7.35 5.20
N LYS A 232 -0.18 8.18 5.84
CA LYS A 232 -0.20 8.39 7.28
C LYS A 232 -1.58 8.03 7.80
N SER A 233 -1.63 7.18 8.81
CA SER A 233 -2.87 6.80 9.49
C SER A 233 -2.70 7.00 10.99
N VAL A 234 -3.75 7.49 11.64
CA VAL A 234 -3.80 7.72 13.09
C VAL A 234 -5.08 7.12 13.65
N GLN A 235 -4.99 6.46 14.79
CA GLN A 235 -6.15 6.04 15.59
C GLN A 235 -6.12 6.73 16.95
N LYS A 236 -7.28 7.21 17.40
CA LYS A 236 -7.46 7.76 18.75
C LYS A 236 -8.92 7.64 19.18
N ASP A 237 -9.16 7.22 20.42
CA ASP A 237 -10.49 7.23 21.07
C ASP A 237 -11.63 6.58 20.23
N GLY A 238 -11.34 5.44 19.61
CA GLY A 238 -12.31 4.72 18.76
C GLY A 238 -12.54 5.35 17.37
N LYS A 239 -11.72 6.33 16.99
CA LYS A 239 -11.76 7.02 15.72
C LYS A 239 -10.46 6.85 14.95
N PHE A 240 -10.51 7.03 13.63
CA PHE A 240 -9.32 7.00 12.78
C PHE A 240 -9.40 8.00 11.62
N ASP A 241 -8.24 8.40 11.12
CA ASP A 241 -8.10 9.14 9.85
C ASP A 241 -6.88 8.63 9.09
N THR A 242 -6.90 8.79 7.77
CA THR A 242 -5.80 8.39 6.91
C THR A 242 -5.64 9.38 5.76
N ILE A 243 -4.41 9.84 5.55
CA ILE A 243 -4.02 10.72 4.45
C ILE A 243 -2.98 10.00 3.60
N VAL A 244 -3.22 9.94 2.29
CA VAL A 244 -2.26 9.49 1.29
C VAL A 244 -1.94 10.68 0.39
N ALA A 245 -0.74 11.25 0.52
CA ALA A 245 -0.38 12.48 -0.17
C ALA A 245 1.13 12.65 -0.37
N PRO A 246 1.57 13.54 -1.27
CA PRO A 246 2.92 14.09 -1.23
C PRO A 246 3.15 14.85 0.08
N VAL A 247 4.37 14.77 0.61
CA VAL A 247 4.80 15.40 1.85
C VAL A 247 6.17 16.00 1.65
N PHE A 248 6.32 17.28 1.99
CA PHE A 248 7.60 17.98 2.05
C PHE A 248 8.18 17.78 3.45
N LEU A 249 9.05 16.78 3.60
CA LEU A 249 9.71 16.40 4.85
C LEU A 249 10.99 17.19 5.08
N ASN A 250 11.35 17.42 6.34
CA ASN A 250 12.70 17.88 6.69
C ASN A 250 13.73 16.83 6.29
N LYS A 251 14.92 17.24 5.85
CA LYS A 251 15.96 16.30 5.42
C LYS A 251 16.43 15.34 6.52
N GLU A 252 16.26 15.69 7.80
CA GLU A 252 16.60 14.84 8.93
C GLU A 252 15.57 13.72 9.18
N ASP A 253 14.39 13.80 8.55
CA ASP A 253 13.35 12.79 8.75
C ASP A 253 13.79 11.43 8.19
N TYR A 254 13.45 10.37 8.93
CA TYR A 254 13.75 8.99 8.54
C TYR A 254 13.22 8.67 7.13
N LEU A 255 11.98 9.05 6.85
CA LEU A 255 11.33 8.80 5.56
C LEU A 255 11.89 9.68 4.43
N ALA A 256 12.52 10.83 4.73
CA ALA A 256 13.14 11.67 3.71
C ALA A 256 14.31 10.93 3.02
N ASN A 257 15.02 10.07 3.76
CA ASN A 257 16.28 9.48 3.32
C ASN A 257 16.14 8.09 2.67
N ILE A 258 14.93 7.66 2.33
CA ILE A 258 14.68 6.36 1.67
C ILE A 258 15.03 6.44 0.19
N PRO A 259 16.07 5.74 -0.30
CA PRO A 259 16.58 5.93 -1.65
C PRO A 259 15.82 5.08 -2.69
N SER A 260 15.92 5.49 -3.97
CA SER A 260 15.49 4.67 -5.11
C SER A 260 14.02 4.23 -4.98
N ASN A 261 13.73 2.97 -5.32
CA ASN A 261 12.44 2.32 -5.22
C ASN A 261 12.22 1.55 -3.91
N TYR A 262 13.03 1.81 -2.86
CA TYR A 262 12.83 1.19 -1.56
C TYR A 262 11.60 1.78 -0.85
N ASN A 263 11.06 0.98 0.06
CA ASN A 263 9.96 1.36 0.92
C ASN A 263 10.45 1.43 2.37
N ALA A 264 9.74 2.22 3.18
CA ALA A 264 9.93 2.23 4.62
C ALA A 264 8.64 2.59 5.35
N GLN A 265 8.45 2.02 6.53
CA GLN A 265 7.28 2.25 7.37
C GLN A 265 7.71 2.53 8.82
N LEU A 266 6.97 3.39 9.49
CA LEU A 266 7.04 3.67 10.91
C LEU A 266 5.71 3.24 11.53
N ILE A 267 5.76 2.44 12.59
CA ILE A 267 4.61 2.12 13.44
C ILE A 267 4.74 2.95 14.72
N TYR A 268 3.64 3.50 15.21
CA TYR A 268 3.58 4.31 16.42
C TYR A 268 2.73 3.64 17.49
N ALA A 269 3.24 3.61 18.73
CA ALA A 269 2.48 3.15 19.89
C ALA A 269 3.01 3.76 21.20
N PRO A 270 2.20 3.80 22.27
CA PRO A 270 2.61 4.40 23.54
C PRO A 270 3.86 3.75 24.15
N SER A 271 4.03 2.43 24.03
CA SER A 271 5.13 1.72 24.70
C SER A 271 6.51 1.90 24.05
N PHE A 272 6.57 2.24 22.77
CA PHE A 272 7.84 2.29 22.01
C PHE A 272 8.06 3.56 21.21
N ASP A 273 7.17 4.56 21.31
CA ASP A 273 7.15 5.78 20.49
C ASP A 273 7.02 5.45 19.00
N LYS A 274 8.10 4.99 18.35
CA LYS A 274 8.09 4.51 16.98
C LYS A 274 9.09 3.40 16.69
N ILE A 275 8.70 2.45 15.82
CA ILE A 275 9.57 1.40 15.27
C ILE A 275 9.57 1.51 13.74
N GLY A 276 10.76 1.41 13.13
CA GLY A 276 10.95 1.54 11.68
C GLY A 276 11.29 0.23 10.98
N TYR A 277 10.74 0.07 9.78
CA TYR A 277 10.98 -1.03 8.85
C TYR A 277 11.43 -0.46 7.50
N PHE A 278 12.39 -1.12 6.86
CA PHE A 278 12.96 -0.70 5.57
C PHE A 278 13.28 -1.91 4.71
N GLY A 279 12.99 -1.82 3.41
CA GLY A 279 13.31 -2.89 2.47
C GLY A 279 12.68 -2.71 1.09
N GLN A 280 12.73 -3.77 0.29
CA GLN A 280 12.09 -3.75 -1.02
C GLN A 280 10.57 -3.94 -0.87
N GLY A 281 9.83 -2.92 -1.27
CA GLY A 281 8.37 -2.87 -1.22
C GLY A 281 7.63 -3.61 -2.32
N ALA A 282 8.37 -4.16 -3.28
CA ALA A 282 7.88 -4.87 -4.45
C ALA A 282 9.04 -5.69 -5.04
N GLY A 283 8.72 -6.58 -5.97
CA GLY A 283 9.69 -7.36 -6.72
C GLY A 283 9.52 -8.85 -6.50
N ARG A 284 9.92 -9.62 -7.51
CA ARG A 284 9.69 -11.06 -7.61
C ARG A 284 9.96 -11.83 -6.31
N PHE A 285 11.18 -11.72 -5.80
CA PHE A 285 11.62 -12.53 -4.66
C PHE A 285 11.21 -11.92 -3.32
N ALA A 286 11.13 -10.61 -3.20
CA ALA A 286 10.67 -9.95 -1.98
C ALA A 286 9.22 -10.34 -1.65
N THR A 287 8.31 -10.19 -2.63
CA THR A 287 6.90 -10.57 -2.45
C THR A 287 6.71 -12.08 -2.30
N ALA A 288 7.40 -12.90 -3.09
CA ALA A 288 7.33 -14.35 -2.95
C ALA A 288 7.86 -14.86 -1.61
N GLN A 289 8.87 -14.19 -1.04
CA GLN A 289 9.39 -14.52 0.29
C GLN A 289 8.34 -14.25 1.37
N ALA A 290 7.61 -13.13 1.32
CA ALA A 290 6.53 -12.86 2.27
C ALA A 290 5.42 -13.92 2.19
N MET A 291 5.02 -14.33 0.97
CA MET A 291 4.04 -15.39 0.79
C MET A 291 4.51 -16.72 1.40
N LEU A 292 5.77 -17.09 1.19
CA LEU A 292 6.31 -18.33 1.75
C LEU A 292 6.54 -18.26 3.26
N ALA A 293 6.82 -17.08 3.81
CA ALA A 293 6.85 -16.90 5.26
C ALA A 293 5.48 -17.22 5.87
N ASN A 294 4.38 -16.69 5.30
CA ASN A 294 3.04 -17.05 5.75
C ASN A 294 2.75 -18.55 5.56
N ALA A 295 3.22 -19.17 4.47
CA ALA A 295 3.04 -20.62 4.27
C ALA A 295 3.81 -21.46 5.29
N ILE A 296 4.99 -21.01 5.73
CA ILE A 296 5.74 -21.64 6.82
C ILE A 296 4.97 -21.49 8.14
N ASP A 297 4.37 -20.32 8.38
CA ASP A 297 3.51 -20.13 9.54
C ASP A 297 2.31 -21.09 9.51
N THR A 298 1.69 -21.32 8.33
CA THR A 298 0.63 -22.34 8.11
C THR A 298 1.13 -23.74 8.43
N LEU A 299 2.27 -24.15 7.87
CA LEU A 299 2.84 -25.48 8.05
C LEU A 299 3.13 -25.81 9.52
N ASN A 300 3.41 -24.79 10.32
CA ASN A 300 3.76 -24.92 11.73
C ASN A 300 2.59 -24.63 12.68
N ASP A 301 1.38 -24.37 12.18
CA ASP A 301 0.22 -23.94 12.97
C ASP A 301 0.51 -22.69 13.82
N THR A 302 1.27 -21.74 13.26
CA THR A 302 1.71 -20.49 13.90
C THR A 302 1.21 -19.24 13.19
N GLU A 303 0.27 -19.40 12.26
CA GLU A 303 -0.37 -18.28 11.56
C GLU A 303 -0.95 -17.27 12.55
N ARG A 304 -0.75 -15.98 12.24
CA ARG A 304 -1.43 -14.92 12.98
C ARG A 304 -2.85 -14.81 12.46
N GLU A 305 -3.81 -14.95 13.36
CA GLU A 305 -5.22 -14.70 13.04
C GLU A 305 -5.43 -13.20 12.79
N ILE A 306 -6.07 -12.88 11.67
CA ILE A 306 -6.56 -11.52 11.40
C ILE A 306 -7.88 -11.36 12.17
N VAL A 307 -7.83 -10.65 13.29
CA VAL A 307 -9.01 -10.34 14.10
C VAL A 307 -9.55 -8.97 13.72
N LEU A 308 -10.80 -8.94 13.26
CA LEU A 308 -11.56 -7.72 13.01
C LEU A 308 -12.76 -7.73 13.97
N ASP A 309 -12.74 -6.91 14.99
CA ASP A 309 -13.76 -6.89 16.06
C ASP A 309 -14.10 -5.49 16.58
N LYS A 310 -13.44 -4.46 16.05
CA LYS A 310 -13.71 -3.06 16.36
C LYS A 310 -14.49 -2.41 15.22
N ASN A 311 -15.37 -1.50 15.59
CA ASN A 311 -15.97 -0.54 14.67
C ASN A 311 -15.36 0.81 14.99
N LEU A 312 -14.52 1.33 14.11
CA LEU A 312 -13.98 2.68 14.25
C LEU A 312 -14.80 3.67 13.45
N GLU A 313 -14.93 4.87 13.99
CA GLU A 313 -15.54 6.00 13.29
C GLU A 313 -14.48 6.75 12.49
N TYR A 314 -14.75 6.98 11.21
CA TYR A 314 -13.93 7.87 10.39
C TYR A 314 -14.09 9.31 10.91
N ASP A 315 -12.99 9.95 11.32
CA ASP A 315 -13.00 11.34 11.79
C ASP A 315 -11.96 12.19 11.04
N PRO A 316 -12.39 13.05 10.08
CA PRO A 316 -11.54 13.98 9.33
C PRO A 316 -10.56 14.81 10.14
N THR A 317 -10.89 15.04 11.41
CA THR A 317 -10.27 16.08 12.24
C THR A 317 -9.10 15.55 13.05
N LEU A 318 -8.87 14.23 13.04
CA LEU A 318 -7.80 13.60 13.81
C LEU A 318 -6.41 13.96 13.29
N ILE A 319 -6.21 13.94 11.97
CA ILE A 319 -4.95 14.37 11.38
C ILE A 319 -5.06 15.86 11.07
N ARG A 320 -4.28 16.67 11.81
CA ARG A 320 -4.10 18.09 11.55
C ARG A 320 -2.63 18.36 11.29
N GLU A 321 -2.35 19.01 10.17
CA GLU A 321 -1.00 19.22 9.66
C GLU A 321 -0.90 20.61 9.04
N ASP A 322 0.33 21.05 8.82
CA ASP A 322 0.60 22.18 7.94
C ASP A 322 0.59 21.70 6.48
N TRP A 323 0.17 22.57 5.55
CA TRP A 323 0.00 22.23 4.15
C TRP A 323 0.65 23.27 3.25
N ILE A 324 1.17 22.81 2.11
CA ILE A 324 1.57 23.65 0.99
C ILE A 324 0.66 23.34 -0.21
N VAL A 325 0.10 24.39 -0.80
CA VAL A 325 -0.76 24.28 -1.97
C VAL A 325 -0.24 25.18 -3.08
N ARG A 326 0.04 24.61 -4.25
CA ARG A 326 0.30 25.39 -5.46
C ARG A 326 -0.98 25.47 -6.29
N SER A 327 -1.49 26.67 -6.51
CA SER A 327 -2.75 26.89 -7.21
C SER A 327 -2.72 28.13 -8.09
N LYS A 328 -3.51 28.07 -9.17
CA LYS A 328 -3.79 29.22 -10.04
C LYS A 328 -5.03 29.99 -9.61
N ALA A 329 -5.90 29.37 -8.81
CA ALA A 329 -7.02 30.07 -8.22
C ALA A 329 -6.56 30.96 -7.06
N ASP A 330 -7.36 31.98 -6.77
CA ASP A 330 -7.20 32.74 -5.54
C ASP A 330 -7.79 31.95 -4.37
N LEU A 331 -6.93 31.56 -3.42
CA LEU A 331 -7.31 30.85 -2.20
C LEU A 331 -7.25 31.77 -0.97
N SER A 332 -7.00 33.07 -1.15
CA SER A 332 -6.74 34.02 -0.05
C SER A 332 -7.92 34.21 0.92
N ASP A 333 -9.11 33.76 0.55
CA ASP A 333 -10.32 33.75 1.40
C ASP A 333 -10.41 32.52 2.33
N MET A 334 -9.51 31.55 2.19
CA MET A 334 -9.49 30.35 3.03
C MET A 334 -8.81 30.59 4.38
N GLU A 335 -9.27 29.87 5.40
CA GLU A 335 -8.81 30.04 6.79
C GLU A 335 -7.39 29.48 7.04
N ASN A 336 -6.71 30.03 8.06
CA ASN A 336 -5.37 29.64 8.53
C ASN A 336 -4.26 29.65 7.47
N ILE A 337 -4.35 30.54 6.47
CA ILE A 337 -3.22 30.85 5.61
C ILE A 337 -2.19 31.66 6.42
N VAL A 338 -0.96 31.16 6.49
CA VAL A 338 0.14 31.81 7.21
C VAL A 338 1.14 32.49 6.30
N ASN A 339 1.19 32.10 5.02
CA ASN A 339 2.07 32.70 4.03
C ASN A 339 1.51 32.48 2.61
N VAL A 340 1.77 33.44 1.72
CA VAL A 340 1.47 33.34 0.29
C VAL A 340 2.68 33.80 -0.50
N GLU A 341 3.19 32.93 -1.36
CA GLU A 341 4.36 33.23 -2.21
C GLU A 341 3.96 33.20 -3.68
N THR A 342 4.25 34.28 -4.39
CA THR A 342 4.05 34.34 -5.84
C THR A 342 5.15 33.54 -6.54
N LEU A 343 4.76 32.52 -7.31
CA LEU A 343 5.69 31.72 -8.12
C LEU A 343 5.90 32.37 -9.49
N ASP A 344 4.81 32.71 -10.18
CA ASP A 344 4.80 33.47 -11.42
C ASP A 344 3.52 34.34 -11.54
N GLU A 345 3.28 34.97 -12.70
CA GLU A 345 2.13 35.86 -12.92
C GLU A 345 0.77 35.22 -12.63
N ASN A 346 0.66 33.88 -12.66
CA ASN A 346 -0.62 33.17 -12.57
C ASN A 346 -0.64 32.06 -11.51
N GLU A 347 0.45 31.80 -10.80
CA GLU A 347 0.53 30.69 -9.85
C GLU A 347 1.16 31.12 -8.52
N LYS A 348 0.56 30.68 -7.41
CA LYS A 348 1.00 31.00 -6.04
C LYS A 348 1.13 29.73 -5.21
N TYR A 349 2.04 29.76 -4.25
CA TYR A 349 2.03 28.85 -3.11
C TYR A 349 1.26 29.46 -1.95
N TYR A 350 0.36 28.68 -1.36
CA TYR A 350 -0.35 29.01 -0.13
C TYR A 350 0.10 28.02 0.95
N PHE A 351 0.50 28.56 2.10
CA PHE A 351 0.88 27.79 3.27
C PHE A 351 -0.24 27.86 4.29
N PHE A 352 -0.80 26.71 4.63
CA PHE A 352 -1.84 26.59 5.64
C PHE A 352 -1.24 25.98 6.91
N ARG A 353 -1.66 26.49 8.07
CA ARG A 353 -1.25 25.94 9.36
C ARG A 353 -2.38 25.18 10.01
N ASP A 354 -2.06 24.03 10.61
CA ASP A 354 -2.96 23.24 11.45
C ASP A 354 -4.35 23.08 10.79
N ARG A 355 -4.37 22.48 9.60
CA ARG A 355 -5.60 22.15 8.87
C ARG A 355 -5.79 20.64 8.82
N ASN A 356 -7.04 20.23 8.91
CA ASN A 356 -7.45 18.85 8.72
C ASN A 356 -7.54 18.48 7.22
N SER A 357 -7.86 17.21 6.94
CA SER A 357 -7.95 16.69 5.58
C SER A 357 -9.08 17.29 4.72
N GLU A 358 -10.06 17.99 5.32
CA GLU A 358 -11.12 18.70 4.59
C GLU A 358 -10.58 19.85 3.72
N LEU A 359 -9.38 20.35 4.02
CA LEU A 359 -8.68 21.31 3.16
C LEU A 359 -8.58 20.82 1.71
N ILE A 360 -8.39 19.51 1.51
CA ILE A 360 -8.23 18.92 0.18
C ILE A 360 -9.46 19.22 -0.70
N GLU A 361 -10.65 18.91 -0.20
CA GLU A 361 -11.90 19.09 -0.93
C GLU A 361 -12.21 20.57 -1.19
N GLN A 362 -11.93 21.43 -0.19
CA GLN A 362 -12.11 22.89 -0.32
C GLN A 362 -11.21 23.48 -1.41
N VAL A 363 -9.93 23.05 -1.47
CA VAL A 363 -9.00 23.48 -2.51
C VAL A 363 -9.43 22.93 -3.87
N GLN A 364 -9.76 21.64 -3.96
CA GLN A 364 -10.17 21.02 -5.22
C GLN A 364 -11.46 21.60 -5.81
N ALA A 365 -12.38 22.09 -4.96
CA ALA A 365 -13.57 22.80 -5.41
C ALA A 365 -13.26 24.13 -6.11
N LYS A 366 -12.17 24.81 -5.71
CA LYS A 366 -11.70 26.07 -6.30
C LYS A 366 -10.73 25.84 -7.47
N ASP A 367 -9.83 24.87 -7.34
CA ASP A 367 -8.83 24.49 -8.33
C ASP A 367 -8.60 22.97 -8.33
N PRO A 368 -9.30 22.21 -9.20
CA PRO A 368 -9.14 20.77 -9.31
C PRO A 368 -7.72 20.34 -9.72
N LYS A 369 -6.91 21.25 -10.27
CA LYS A 369 -5.55 20.99 -10.74
C LYS A 369 -4.48 21.43 -9.74
N ALA A 370 -4.85 22.00 -8.59
CA ALA A 370 -3.91 22.39 -7.56
C ALA A 370 -3.07 21.20 -7.08
N MET A 371 -1.77 21.42 -6.91
CA MET A 371 -0.89 20.53 -6.18
C MET A 371 -1.11 20.78 -4.70
N ILE A 372 -1.41 19.73 -3.95
CA ILE A 372 -1.70 19.78 -2.52
C ILE A 372 -0.77 18.78 -1.85
N ALA A 373 -0.02 19.23 -0.84
CA ALA A 373 0.92 18.40 -0.11
C ALA A 373 0.99 18.81 1.36
N LEU A 374 1.37 17.87 2.21
CA LEU A 374 1.70 18.15 3.61
C LEU A 374 3.04 18.89 3.69
N TRP A 375 3.17 19.80 4.65
CA TRP A 375 4.37 20.59 4.93
C TRP A 375 4.87 20.26 6.34
N ARG A 376 5.86 19.37 6.47
CA ARG A 376 6.29 18.81 7.76
C ARG A 376 7.76 19.01 8.04
#